data_AF-A0A924B1L6-F1
#
_entry.id   AF-A0A924B1L6-F1
#
_cell.length_a   1.000
_cell.length_b   1.000
_cell.length_c   1.000
_cell.angle_alpha   90.00
_cell.angle_beta   90.00
_cell.angle_gamma   90.00
#
_symmetry.space_group_name_H-M   'P 1'
#
loop_
_entity.id
_entity.type
_entity.pdbx_description
1 polymer ?
#
loop_
_entity_poly.entity_id
_entity_poly.type
_entity_poly.pdbx_seq_one_letter_code
_entity_poly.pdbx_strand_id
1 'polypeptide(L)'
;MKYICFNIFGVAFEYLGEFDYSREAWDTVLQNSLVGSLGILLGFGIIHLLNKNKDYDEMRSAVNVPTWYHRQRALLYSLLVLFSVALSIFNFHYKVHIIGLLPELQMPFFLSKVYSWLFLMGVIIVATTFLFWDTKLKKTSQVGFYVILFVASVTNTFRLSRGSVFHILPQALVIFLKKLNQNKLSLNKNFFVFASFFIVAFFVSMATVESLREKNFNSVLAQEKVKNKIIIEYSDYYGAGVVQRILKLSVTRWVGMEGIMGVVPFEGNMQSFQAALFDINQPNRAAYFDRVVLKSPYTDSNKGLIQFGSLPGPIAFFSISGSMFIIFAGIAFLTVIGGAVEICCWWLTKNPFMSSLVGANVGLGINQFGYQPLKFFAFLIVLLFNLSIIYFIQRKKDILH
;
A
#
# COMPACT_ATOMS: atom_id res chain seq x y z
N MET A 1 -10.88 -17.59 0.39
CA MET A 1 -11.79 -16.45 0.07
C MET A 1 -12.00 -16.27 -1.44
N LYS A 2 -10.97 -16.03 -2.26
CA LYS A 2 -11.17 -15.84 -3.72
C LYS A 2 -11.90 -17.00 -4.42
N TYR A 3 -11.56 -18.25 -4.09
CA TYR A 3 -12.27 -19.43 -4.62
C TYR A 3 -13.77 -19.45 -4.24
N ILE A 4 -14.10 -19.04 -3.02
CA ILE A 4 -15.49 -18.90 -2.58
C ILE A 4 -16.16 -17.77 -3.38
N CYS A 5 -15.48 -16.63 -3.56
CA CYS A 5 -16.01 -15.52 -4.35
C CYS A 5 -16.16 -15.86 -5.84
N PHE A 6 -15.28 -16.67 -6.42
CA PHE A 6 -15.41 -17.19 -7.78
C PHE A 6 -16.69 -18.04 -7.90
N ASN A 7 -16.88 -18.99 -6.99
CA ASN A 7 -18.06 -19.88 -7.01
C ASN A 7 -19.38 -19.14 -6.72
N ILE A 8 -19.37 -18.12 -5.85
CA ILE A 8 -20.59 -17.38 -5.48
C ILE A 8 -20.91 -16.26 -6.50
N PHE A 9 -19.90 -15.55 -6.98
CA PHE A 9 -20.09 -14.32 -7.76
C PHE A 9 -19.62 -14.42 -9.21
N GLY A 10 -19.09 -15.57 -9.66
CA GLY A 10 -18.60 -15.77 -11.03
C GLY A 10 -17.39 -14.89 -11.38
N VAL A 11 -16.67 -14.37 -10.38
CA VAL A 11 -15.53 -13.46 -10.60
C VAL A 11 -14.30 -14.29 -10.97
N ALA A 12 -13.92 -14.28 -12.25
CA ALA A 12 -12.75 -14.97 -12.78
C ALA A 12 -11.47 -14.72 -11.95
N PHE A 13 -10.64 -15.75 -11.82
CA PHE A 13 -9.31 -15.66 -11.22
C PHE A 13 -8.37 -14.80 -12.07
N GLU A 14 -7.35 -14.24 -11.44
CA GLU A 14 -6.19 -13.72 -12.18
C GLU A 14 -5.54 -14.84 -12.99
N TYR A 15 -4.82 -14.48 -14.05
CA TYR A 15 -4.16 -15.45 -14.92
C TYR A 15 -3.18 -16.33 -14.11
N LEU A 16 -3.41 -17.65 -14.13
CA LEU A 16 -2.66 -18.64 -13.35
C LEU A 16 -1.51 -19.29 -14.13
N GLY A 17 -1.18 -18.79 -15.32
CA GLY A 17 -0.16 -19.40 -16.18
C GLY A 17 -0.56 -20.81 -16.65
N GLU A 18 0.38 -21.73 -16.56
CA GLU A 18 0.26 -23.13 -17.00
C GLU A 18 -0.22 -24.09 -15.89
N PHE A 19 -0.83 -23.57 -14.81
CA PHE A 19 -1.29 -24.39 -13.69
C PHE A 19 -2.35 -25.42 -14.15
N ASP A 20 -2.07 -26.70 -13.96
CA ASP A 20 -2.84 -27.83 -14.53
C ASP A 20 -3.97 -28.35 -13.64
N TYR A 21 -4.11 -27.80 -12.42
CA TYR A 21 -5.08 -28.21 -11.40
C TYR A 21 -4.96 -29.69 -10.99
N SER A 22 -3.85 -30.36 -11.27
CA SER A 22 -3.60 -31.72 -10.82
C SER A 22 -3.50 -31.77 -9.29
N ARG A 23 -3.72 -32.97 -8.72
CA ARG A 23 -3.60 -33.18 -7.28
C ARG A 23 -2.19 -32.82 -6.77
N GLU A 24 -1.17 -33.21 -7.52
CA GLU A 24 0.24 -32.95 -7.19
C GLU A 24 0.56 -31.44 -7.21
N ALA A 25 0.01 -30.70 -8.18
CA ALA A 25 0.16 -29.26 -8.24
C ALA A 25 -0.50 -28.57 -7.02
N TRP A 26 -1.69 -29.02 -6.60
CA TRP A 26 -2.35 -28.52 -5.40
C TRP A 26 -1.59 -28.83 -4.11
N ASP A 27 -1.06 -30.05 -3.99
CA ASP A 27 -0.23 -30.45 -2.84
C ASP A 27 0.99 -29.52 -2.72
N THR A 28 1.62 -29.17 -3.85
CA THR A 28 2.74 -28.22 -3.92
C THR A 28 2.32 -26.80 -3.49
N VAL A 29 1.17 -26.30 -3.95
CA VAL A 29 0.64 -24.98 -3.54
C VAL A 29 0.42 -24.93 -2.02
N LEU A 30 -0.20 -25.97 -1.46
CA LEU A 30 -0.49 -26.04 -0.02
C LEU A 30 0.79 -26.16 0.79
N GLN A 31 1.76 -26.94 0.33
CA GLN A 31 3.05 -27.09 0.99
C GLN A 31 3.82 -25.76 1.04
N ASN A 32 3.92 -25.05 -0.08
CA ASN A 32 4.56 -23.72 -0.12
C ASN A 32 3.84 -22.71 0.79
N SER A 33 2.50 -22.75 0.80
CA SER A 33 1.68 -21.91 1.67
C SER A 33 1.89 -22.21 3.15
N LEU A 34 1.99 -23.49 3.52
CA LEU A 34 2.24 -23.93 4.89
C LEU A 34 3.64 -23.50 5.35
N VAL A 35 4.67 -23.74 4.54
CA VAL A 35 6.05 -23.35 4.83
C VAL A 35 6.18 -21.83 4.98
N GLY A 36 5.57 -21.06 4.09
CA GLY A 36 5.50 -19.60 4.23
C GLY A 36 4.81 -19.18 5.52
N SER A 37 3.68 -19.80 5.86
CA SER A 37 2.93 -19.52 7.10
C SER A 37 3.75 -19.83 8.37
N LEU A 38 4.53 -20.92 8.37
CA LEU A 38 5.46 -21.22 9.45
C LEU A 38 6.55 -20.14 9.57
N GLY A 39 7.03 -19.61 8.45
CA GLY A 39 7.95 -18.46 8.44
C GLY A 39 7.34 -17.23 9.11
N ILE A 40 6.08 -16.92 8.83
CA ILE A 40 5.35 -15.81 9.49
C ILE A 40 5.29 -16.02 11.01
N LEU A 41 4.94 -17.23 11.46
CA LEU A 41 4.86 -17.56 12.89
C LEU A 41 6.22 -17.39 13.58
N LEU A 42 7.31 -17.85 12.95
CA LEU A 42 8.66 -17.64 13.47
C LEU A 42 8.99 -16.14 13.56
N GLY A 43 8.72 -15.38 12.50
CA GLY A 43 8.99 -13.95 12.47
C GLY A 43 8.22 -13.18 13.55
N PHE A 44 6.95 -13.51 13.77
CA PHE A 44 6.17 -12.96 14.88
C PHE A 44 6.73 -13.38 16.24
N GLY A 45 7.15 -14.64 16.40
CA GLY A 45 7.81 -15.11 17.62
C GLY A 45 9.06 -14.29 17.95
N ILE A 46 9.91 -14.04 16.96
CA ILE A 46 11.12 -13.20 17.12
C ILE A 46 10.73 -11.78 17.55
N ILE A 47 9.79 -11.13 16.85
CA ILE A 47 9.35 -9.77 17.18
C ILE A 47 8.72 -9.68 18.56
N HIS A 48 7.91 -10.68 18.94
CA HIS A 48 7.32 -10.78 20.26
C HIS A 48 8.41 -10.86 21.34
N LEU A 49 9.41 -11.72 21.16
CA LEU A 49 10.54 -11.84 22.10
C LEU A 49 11.33 -10.53 22.21
N LEU A 50 11.58 -9.84 21.10
CA LEU A 50 12.27 -8.55 21.09
C LEU A 50 11.48 -7.45 21.82
N ASN A 51 10.15 -7.59 21.97
CA ASN A 51 9.28 -6.61 22.63
C ASN A 51 8.81 -7.01 24.03
N LYS A 52 9.02 -8.26 24.46
CA LYS A 52 8.44 -8.85 25.69
C LYS A 52 8.68 -8.03 26.98
N ASN A 53 9.79 -7.31 27.07
CA ASN A 53 10.20 -6.57 28.28
C ASN A 53 10.18 -5.05 28.11
N LYS A 54 9.54 -4.52 27.06
CA LYS A 54 9.48 -3.07 26.85
C LYS A 54 8.20 -2.54 27.45
N ASP A 55 8.32 -1.81 28.55
CA ASP A 55 7.20 -1.04 29.08
C ASP A 55 6.93 0.16 28.15
N TYR A 56 5.89 0.00 27.33
CA TYR A 56 5.45 1.04 26.42
C TYR A 56 4.93 2.28 27.18
N ASP A 57 4.51 2.14 28.44
CA ASP A 57 4.05 3.24 29.27
C ASP A 57 5.21 4.07 29.84
N GLU A 58 6.33 3.47 30.24
CA GLU A 58 7.55 4.23 30.59
C GLU A 58 8.15 4.95 29.36
N MET A 59 8.08 4.32 28.19
CA MET A 59 8.49 4.92 26.92
C MET A 59 7.61 6.09 26.46
N ARG A 60 6.44 6.34 27.07
CA ARG A 60 5.55 7.49 26.76
C ARG A 60 6.06 8.83 27.28
N SER A 61 7.31 8.89 27.79
CA SER A 61 8.03 10.13 28.16
C SER A 61 7.64 11.32 27.27
N ALA A 62 7.48 12.49 27.87
CA ALA A 62 6.90 13.68 27.23
C ALA A 62 7.53 13.98 25.86
N VAL A 63 6.80 13.66 24.78
CA VAL A 63 7.11 14.21 23.46
C VAL A 63 6.86 15.70 23.55
N ASN A 64 7.89 16.51 23.29
CA ASN A 64 7.75 17.95 23.23
C ASN A 64 7.06 18.32 21.93
N VAL A 65 5.91 18.99 22.05
CA VAL A 65 5.28 19.62 20.90
C VAL A 65 6.00 20.94 20.67
N PRO A 66 6.53 21.21 19.47
CA PRO A 66 7.23 22.46 19.20
C PRO A 66 6.35 23.69 19.48
N THR A 67 6.92 24.72 20.08
CA THR A 67 6.18 25.92 20.50
C THR A 67 5.61 26.69 19.31
N TRP A 68 6.34 26.73 18.19
CA TRP A 68 5.89 27.34 16.93
C TRP A 68 4.65 26.65 16.35
N TYR A 69 4.48 25.33 16.57
CA TYR A 69 3.31 24.60 16.10
C TYR A 69 2.04 25.12 16.77
N HIS A 70 2.10 25.38 18.09
CA HIS A 70 0.94 25.89 18.83
C HIS A 70 0.44 27.22 18.25
N ARG A 71 1.37 28.14 17.91
CA ARG A 71 1.03 29.47 17.36
C ARG A 71 0.55 29.41 15.91
N GLN A 72 1.09 28.49 15.11
CA GLN A 72 0.88 28.45 13.66
C GLN A 72 -0.01 27.28 13.18
N ARG A 73 -0.63 26.53 14.10
CA ARG A 73 -1.41 25.32 13.83
C ARG A 73 -2.34 25.43 12.62
N ALA A 74 -3.20 26.45 12.59
CA ALA A 74 -4.17 26.62 11.50
C ALA A 74 -3.48 26.89 10.17
N LEU A 75 -2.46 27.76 10.16
CA LEU A 75 -1.65 28.05 8.97
C LEU A 75 -0.98 26.79 8.44
N LEU A 76 -0.41 25.95 9.31
CA LEU A 76 0.29 24.72 8.91
C LEU A 76 -0.65 23.70 8.28
N TYR A 77 -1.85 23.50 8.82
CA TYR A 77 -2.86 22.66 8.19
C TYR A 77 -3.31 23.22 6.84
N SER A 78 -3.54 24.53 6.75
CA SER A 78 -3.91 25.19 5.48
C SER A 78 -2.81 25.05 4.42
N LEU A 79 -1.55 25.27 4.79
CA LEU A 79 -0.40 25.07 3.90
C LEU A 79 -0.28 23.62 3.45
N LEU A 80 -0.51 22.65 4.34
CA LEU A 80 -0.49 21.23 3.99
C LEU A 80 -1.59 20.87 2.99
N VAL A 81 -2.80 21.39 3.19
CA VAL A 81 -3.93 21.22 2.27
C VAL A 81 -3.62 21.86 0.91
N LEU A 82 -3.20 23.13 0.89
CA LEU A 82 -2.83 23.83 -0.34
C LEU A 82 -1.70 23.12 -1.09
N PHE A 83 -0.66 22.69 -0.38
CA PHE A 83 0.44 21.92 -0.93
C PHE A 83 -0.06 20.61 -1.54
N SER A 84 -0.94 19.86 -0.85
CA SER A 84 -1.49 18.61 -1.38
C SER A 84 -2.32 18.80 -2.65
N VAL A 85 -3.07 19.90 -2.74
CA VAL A 85 -3.87 20.26 -3.92
C VAL A 85 -2.95 20.66 -5.07
N ALA A 86 -1.98 21.55 -4.82
CA ALA A 86 -1.00 21.97 -5.83
C ALA A 86 -0.20 20.79 -6.37
N LEU A 87 0.26 19.91 -5.48
CA LEU A 87 0.94 18.68 -5.81
C LEU A 87 0.06 17.77 -6.71
N SER A 88 -1.23 17.66 -6.38
CA SER A 88 -2.24 16.88 -7.13
C SER A 88 -2.55 17.45 -8.51
N ILE A 89 -2.69 18.76 -8.63
CA ILE A 89 -2.86 19.44 -9.92
C ILE A 89 -1.62 19.25 -10.79
N PHE A 90 -0.42 19.39 -10.22
CA PHE A 90 0.83 19.13 -10.93
C PHE A 90 0.88 17.68 -11.45
N ASN A 91 0.50 16.69 -10.63
CA ASN A 91 0.49 15.29 -11.06
C ASN A 91 -0.51 15.04 -12.17
N PHE A 92 -1.68 15.67 -12.10
CA PHE A 92 -2.71 15.55 -13.13
C PHE A 92 -2.21 16.06 -14.48
N HIS A 93 -1.56 17.22 -14.47
CA HIS A 93 -1.13 17.90 -15.68
C HIS A 93 0.08 17.23 -16.31
N TYR A 94 1.10 16.89 -15.52
CA TYR A 94 2.35 16.32 -16.01
C TYR A 94 2.41 14.79 -15.97
N LYS A 95 1.35 14.15 -15.44
CA LYS A 95 1.21 12.69 -15.33
C LYS A 95 2.44 12.00 -14.72
N VAL A 96 3.04 12.61 -13.70
CA VAL A 96 4.30 12.12 -13.11
C VAL A 96 4.16 10.72 -12.51
N HIS A 97 3.07 10.50 -11.77
CA HIS A 97 2.83 9.26 -11.06
C HIS A 97 1.37 8.86 -11.18
N ILE A 98 1.07 8.09 -12.22
CA ILE A 98 -0.26 7.55 -12.48
C ILE A 98 -0.22 6.03 -12.37
N ILE A 99 -1.19 5.45 -11.64
CA ILE A 99 -1.30 4.01 -11.52
C ILE A 99 -1.95 3.43 -12.78
N GLY A 100 -1.27 2.48 -13.42
CA GLY A 100 -1.77 1.74 -14.59
C GLY A 100 -1.43 2.37 -15.94
N LEU A 101 -0.80 3.54 -15.96
CA LEU A 101 -0.34 4.24 -17.16
C LEU A 101 1.12 4.61 -17.00
N LEU A 102 1.83 4.81 -18.12
CA LEU A 102 3.18 5.34 -18.06
C LEU A 102 3.21 6.84 -17.75
N PRO A 103 4.26 7.29 -17.04
CA PRO A 103 4.44 8.71 -16.79
C PRO A 103 4.83 9.46 -18.07
N GLU A 104 4.19 10.60 -18.32
CA GLU A 104 4.52 11.45 -19.48
C GLU A 104 5.77 12.29 -19.20
N LEU A 105 5.87 12.87 -17.99
CA LEU A 105 7.05 13.61 -17.58
C LEU A 105 8.11 12.69 -16.97
N GLN A 106 9.22 12.50 -17.69
CA GLN A 106 10.41 11.83 -17.16
C GLN A 106 11.24 12.82 -16.34
N MET A 107 11.00 12.87 -15.03
CA MET A 107 11.87 13.62 -14.11
C MET A 107 13.18 12.86 -13.84
N PRO A 108 14.25 13.58 -13.44
CA PRO A 108 15.44 12.95 -12.89
C PRO A 108 15.07 11.94 -11.80
N PHE A 109 15.77 10.80 -11.79
CA PHE A 109 15.41 9.64 -10.97
C PHE A 109 15.06 10.01 -9.53
N PHE A 110 15.93 10.80 -8.86
CA PHE A 110 15.73 11.21 -7.47
C PHE A 110 14.44 12.01 -7.26
N LEU A 111 14.18 13.01 -8.11
CA LEU A 111 13.00 13.86 -8.04
C LEU A 111 11.71 13.04 -8.25
N SER A 112 11.72 12.12 -9.22
CA SER A 112 10.60 11.20 -9.43
C SER A 112 10.31 10.37 -8.17
N LYS A 113 11.34 9.82 -7.50
CA LYS A 113 11.14 9.02 -6.28
C LYS A 113 10.62 9.83 -5.11
N VAL A 114 11.18 11.02 -4.87
CA VAL A 114 10.69 11.93 -3.82
C VAL A 114 9.25 12.32 -4.08
N TYR A 115 8.91 12.64 -5.33
CA TYR A 115 7.57 13.01 -5.74
C TYR A 115 6.56 11.87 -5.53
N SER A 116 6.86 10.67 -6.05
CA SER A 116 6.03 9.48 -5.85
C SER A 116 5.85 9.16 -4.36
N TRP A 117 6.89 9.37 -3.55
CA TRP A 117 6.82 9.15 -2.10
C TRP A 117 5.95 10.18 -1.38
N LEU A 118 6.06 11.48 -1.72
CA LEU A 118 5.21 12.53 -1.15
C LEU A 118 3.73 12.19 -1.38
N PHE A 119 3.41 11.71 -2.57
CA PHE A 119 2.09 11.26 -2.97
C PHE A 119 1.59 9.98 -2.31
N LEU A 120 2.51 9.09 -1.94
CA LEU A 120 2.16 7.81 -1.34
C LEU A 120 1.95 7.93 0.15
N MET A 121 2.83 8.65 0.85
CA MET A 121 2.79 8.67 2.30
C MET A 121 3.32 9.96 2.92
N GLY A 122 4.16 10.73 2.22
CA GLY A 122 4.83 11.89 2.82
C GLY A 122 3.88 12.94 3.39
N VAL A 123 2.87 13.37 2.62
CA VAL A 123 1.90 14.36 3.11
C VAL A 123 1.06 13.78 4.27
N ILE A 124 0.72 12.49 4.22
CA ILE A 124 -0.04 11.80 5.27
C ILE A 124 0.77 11.65 6.56
N ILE A 125 2.08 11.42 6.48
CA ILE A 125 3.01 11.41 7.63
C ILE A 125 2.98 12.77 8.33
N VAL A 126 3.07 13.88 7.58
CA VAL A 126 3.04 15.23 8.16
C VAL A 126 1.69 15.47 8.85
N ALA A 127 0.58 15.16 8.18
CA ALA A 127 -0.77 15.29 8.74
C ALA A 127 -0.95 14.43 10.02
N THR A 128 -0.41 13.22 10.03
CA THR A 128 -0.45 12.29 11.17
C THR A 128 0.40 12.80 12.34
N THR A 129 1.49 13.51 12.05
CA THR A 129 2.32 14.17 13.06
C THR A 129 1.56 15.33 13.71
N PHE A 130 0.90 16.16 12.90
CA PHE A 130 0.05 17.26 13.41
C PHE A 130 -1.12 16.75 14.24
N LEU A 131 -1.80 15.69 13.78
CA LEU A 131 -2.86 15.03 14.53
C LEU A 131 -2.37 14.60 15.92
N PHE A 132 -1.19 14.00 16.01
CA PHE A 132 -0.62 13.59 17.29
C PHE A 132 -0.28 14.77 18.20
N TRP A 133 0.35 15.81 17.67
CA TRP A 133 0.64 17.02 18.43
C TRP A 133 -0.63 17.69 18.96
N ASP A 134 -1.72 17.72 18.18
CA ASP A 134 -3.02 18.18 18.64
C ASP A 134 -3.54 17.38 19.84
N THR A 135 -3.40 16.05 19.81
CA THR A 135 -3.81 15.21 20.96
C THR A 135 -2.97 15.47 22.21
N LYS A 136 -1.67 15.77 22.05
CA LYS A 136 -0.78 16.14 23.17
C LYS A 136 -1.11 17.51 23.74
N LEU A 137 -1.48 18.47 22.89
CA LEU A 137 -1.96 19.80 23.29
C LEU A 137 -3.42 19.81 23.81
N LYS A 138 -4.06 18.64 23.94
CA LYS A 138 -5.49 18.49 24.31
C LYS A 138 -6.43 19.31 23.41
N LYS A 139 -6.03 19.61 22.18
CA LYS A 139 -6.87 20.26 21.17
C LYS A 139 -7.79 19.22 20.51
N THR A 140 -8.82 19.70 19.80
CA THR A 140 -9.68 18.81 19.03
C THR A 140 -8.88 18.10 17.93
N SER A 141 -8.84 16.77 18.00
CA SER A 141 -8.18 15.92 17.02
C SER A 141 -8.98 15.79 15.72
N GLN A 142 -10.23 16.23 15.69
CA GLN A 142 -11.14 16.08 14.55
C GLN A 142 -10.59 16.75 13.29
N VAL A 143 -9.99 17.94 13.43
CA VAL A 143 -9.39 18.68 12.31
C VAL A 143 -8.33 17.82 11.61
N GLY A 144 -7.45 17.17 12.38
CA GLY A 144 -6.43 16.28 11.83
C GLY A 144 -7.02 15.10 11.05
N PHE A 145 -8.11 14.49 11.54
CA PHE A 145 -8.80 13.40 10.81
C PHE A 145 -9.39 13.87 9.48
N TYR A 146 -10.08 15.01 9.49
CA TYR A 146 -10.65 15.56 8.25
C TYR A 146 -9.58 15.98 7.25
N VAL A 147 -8.46 16.55 7.71
CA VAL A 147 -7.33 16.88 6.83
C VAL A 147 -6.72 15.62 6.22
N ILE A 148 -6.44 14.58 7.02
CA ILE A 148 -5.89 13.33 6.48
C ILE A 148 -6.84 12.73 5.45
N LEU A 149 -8.14 12.67 5.74
CA LEU A 149 -9.14 12.13 4.82
C LEU A 149 -9.23 12.96 3.52
N PHE A 150 -9.21 14.29 3.62
CA PHE A 150 -9.21 15.18 2.46
C PHE A 150 -7.95 14.97 1.60
N VAL A 151 -6.76 15.07 2.21
CA VAL A 151 -5.48 14.88 1.53
C VAL A 151 -5.41 13.51 0.88
N ALA A 152 -5.81 12.45 1.59
CA ALA A 152 -5.85 11.10 1.07
C ALA A 152 -6.79 11.00 -0.14
N SER A 153 -7.97 11.60 -0.08
CA SER A 153 -8.96 11.56 -1.18
C SER A 153 -8.49 12.32 -2.42
N VAL A 154 -7.90 13.51 -2.24
CA VAL A 154 -7.36 14.31 -3.34
C VAL A 154 -6.18 13.59 -3.99
N THR A 155 -5.17 13.19 -3.22
CA THR A 155 -4.00 12.48 -3.75
C THR A 155 -4.37 11.14 -4.40
N ASN A 156 -5.33 10.40 -3.85
CA ASN A 156 -5.86 9.17 -4.43
C ASN A 156 -6.46 9.41 -5.83
N THR A 157 -7.29 10.44 -5.93
CA THR A 157 -8.01 10.79 -7.17
C THR A 157 -7.04 11.14 -8.29
N PHE A 158 -6.06 11.99 -8.00
CA PHE A 158 -5.11 12.47 -9.00
C PHE A 158 -4.00 11.47 -9.35
N ARG A 159 -3.84 10.39 -8.59
CA ARG A 159 -2.99 9.25 -8.95
C ARG A 159 -3.71 8.15 -9.72
N LEU A 160 -5.03 8.29 -9.92
CA LEU A 160 -5.91 7.22 -10.40
C LEU A 160 -5.85 5.95 -9.52
N SER A 161 -5.62 6.14 -8.22
CA SER A 161 -5.62 5.06 -7.23
C SER A 161 -7.01 4.90 -6.63
N ARG A 162 -7.35 3.70 -6.19
CA ARG A 162 -8.64 3.40 -5.52
C ARG A 162 -8.47 3.10 -4.02
N GLY A 163 -7.22 3.02 -3.54
CA GLY A 163 -6.91 2.49 -2.20
C GLY A 163 -6.44 3.51 -1.16
N SER A 164 -6.00 4.69 -1.56
CA SER A 164 -5.32 5.61 -0.64
C SER A 164 -6.28 6.32 0.34
N VAL A 165 -7.60 6.32 0.07
CA VAL A 165 -8.61 6.81 1.05
C VAL A 165 -8.55 6.02 2.37
N PHE A 166 -8.09 4.76 2.33
CA PHE A 166 -7.94 3.92 3.51
C PHE A 166 -6.76 4.31 4.41
N HIS A 167 -5.93 5.28 4.04
CA HIS A 167 -4.85 5.79 4.89
C HIS A 167 -5.31 6.39 6.21
N ILE A 168 -6.62 6.67 6.39
CA ILE A 168 -7.22 7.17 7.63
C ILE A 168 -7.64 6.05 8.61
N LEU A 169 -7.84 4.83 8.09
CA LEU A 169 -8.34 3.71 8.90
C LEU A 169 -7.38 3.32 10.03
N PRO A 170 -6.04 3.24 9.82
CA PRO A 170 -5.13 2.90 10.91
C PRO A 170 -5.21 3.88 12.09
N GLN A 171 -5.30 5.18 11.83
CA GLN A 171 -5.38 6.22 12.86
C GLN A 171 -6.74 6.19 13.56
N ALA A 172 -7.82 5.93 12.82
CA ALA A 172 -9.15 5.74 13.40
C ALA A 172 -9.18 4.52 14.33
N LEU A 173 -8.54 3.42 13.93
CA LEU A 173 -8.40 2.21 14.73
C LEU A 173 -7.65 2.47 16.05
N VAL A 174 -6.60 3.30 16.05
CA VAL A 174 -5.88 3.70 17.28
C VAL A 174 -6.82 4.35 18.30
N ILE A 175 -7.72 5.26 17.87
CA ILE A 175 -8.70 5.88 18.77
C ILE A 175 -9.71 4.85 19.25
N PHE A 176 -10.21 4.02 18.34
CA PHE A 176 -11.17 2.98 18.66
C PHE A 176 -10.63 2.03 19.73
N LEU A 177 -9.44 1.47 19.54
CA LEU A 177 -8.78 0.58 20.49
C LEU A 177 -8.50 1.27 21.83
N LYS A 178 -8.07 2.55 21.81
CA LYS A 178 -7.86 3.32 23.05
C LYS A 178 -9.16 3.50 23.84
N LYS A 179 -10.28 3.78 23.17
CA LYS A 179 -11.59 3.92 23.83
C LYS A 179 -12.11 2.57 24.34
N LEU A 180 -11.90 1.51 23.57
CA LEU A 180 -12.26 0.14 23.95
C LEU A 180 -11.54 -0.25 25.26
N ASN A 181 -10.21 -0.08 25.32
CA ASN A 181 -9.41 -0.41 26.51
C ASN A 181 -9.78 0.43 27.74
N GLN A 182 -10.37 1.61 27.54
CA GLN A 182 -10.84 2.47 28.63
C GLN A 182 -12.29 2.20 29.04
N ASN A 183 -12.97 1.22 28.42
CA ASN A 183 -14.42 0.99 28.54
C ASN A 183 -15.24 2.26 28.27
N LYS A 184 -14.74 3.16 27.41
CA LYS A 184 -15.35 4.44 27.02
C LYS A 184 -15.83 4.43 25.58
N LEU A 185 -16.18 3.25 25.06
CA LEU A 185 -16.70 3.13 23.71
C LEU A 185 -18.09 3.74 23.65
N SER A 186 -18.17 5.00 23.27
CA SER A 186 -19.42 5.67 22.93
C SER A 186 -19.42 6.05 21.45
N LEU A 187 -20.40 5.51 20.71
CA LEU A 187 -20.70 5.90 19.33
C LEU A 187 -21.49 7.22 19.37
N ASN A 188 -20.77 8.32 19.60
CA ASN A 188 -21.38 9.64 19.65
C ASN A 188 -21.70 10.17 18.24
N LYS A 189 -22.49 11.25 18.17
CA LYS A 189 -22.83 11.95 16.91
C LYS A 189 -21.60 12.21 16.03
N ASN A 190 -20.47 12.57 16.64
CA ASN A 190 -19.23 12.86 15.91
C ASN A 190 -18.66 11.63 15.18
N PHE A 191 -18.81 10.43 15.73
CA PHE A 191 -18.43 9.19 15.06
C PHE A 191 -19.26 8.99 13.78
N PHE A 192 -20.59 9.12 13.88
CA PHE A 192 -21.47 8.97 12.72
C PHE A 192 -21.23 10.05 11.66
N VAL A 193 -21.02 11.32 12.07
CA VAL A 193 -20.67 12.40 11.14
C VAL A 193 -19.37 12.09 10.40
N PHE A 194 -18.33 11.64 11.12
CA PHE A 194 -17.07 11.26 10.50
C PHE A 194 -17.22 10.05 9.56
N ALA A 195 -17.96 9.01 9.98
CA ALA A 195 -18.22 7.83 9.18
C ALA A 195 -18.98 8.18 7.89
N SER A 196 -20.01 9.02 7.97
CA SER A 196 -20.73 9.51 6.80
C SER A 196 -19.82 10.29 5.86
N PHE A 197 -18.98 11.18 6.40
CA PHE A 197 -18.03 11.95 5.58
C PHE A 197 -16.98 11.04 4.91
N PHE A 198 -16.48 10.03 5.63
CA PHE A 198 -15.59 9.00 5.08
C PHE A 198 -16.26 8.22 3.93
N ILE A 199 -17.49 7.76 4.13
CA ILE A 199 -18.25 7.02 3.12
C ILE A 199 -18.43 7.88 1.86
N VAL A 200 -18.87 9.13 2.01
CA VAL A 200 -19.05 10.06 0.88
C VAL A 200 -17.72 10.30 0.16
N ALA A 201 -16.65 10.62 0.90
CA ALA A 201 -15.33 10.86 0.32
C ALA A 201 -14.79 9.63 -0.44
N PHE A 202 -14.99 8.43 0.12
CA PHE A 202 -14.63 7.17 -0.52
C PHE A 202 -15.36 6.96 -1.84
N PHE A 203 -16.69 7.03 -1.84
CA PHE A 203 -17.48 6.79 -3.05
C PHE A 203 -17.25 7.87 -4.12
N VAL A 204 -17.13 9.14 -3.73
CA VAL A 204 -16.81 10.24 -4.67
C VAL A 204 -15.43 10.06 -5.28
N SER A 205 -14.40 9.75 -4.47
CA SER A 205 -13.05 9.49 -4.99
C SER A 205 -13.04 8.27 -5.91
N MET A 206 -13.70 7.17 -5.52
CA MET A 206 -13.81 5.96 -6.31
C MET A 206 -14.48 6.20 -7.67
N ALA A 207 -15.64 6.87 -7.68
CA ALA A 207 -16.35 7.21 -8.91
C ALA A 207 -15.50 8.11 -9.82
N THR A 208 -14.86 9.13 -9.25
CA THR A 208 -14.02 10.06 -10.03
C THR A 208 -12.82 9.33 -10.64
N VAL A 209 -12.14 8.48 -9.87
CA VAL A 209 -11.01 7.67 -10.35
C VAL A 209 -11.47 6.72 -11.45
N GLU A 210 -12.63 6.10 -11.30
CA GLU A 210 -13.19 5.21 -12.32
C GLU A 210 -13.40 5.95 -13.63
N SER A 211 -14.12 7.08 -13.60
CA SER A 211 -14.40 7.89 -14.79
C SER A 211 -13.11 8.40 -15.46
N LEU A 212 -12.13 8.84 -14.67
CA LEU A 212 -10.84 9.28 -15.22
C LEU A 212 -10.05 8.14 -15.84
N ARG A 213 -10.06 6.95 -15.22
CA ARG A 213 -9.39 5.76 -15.77
C ARG A 213 -10.04 5.28 -17.06
N GLU A 214 -11.38 5.24 -17.09
CA GLU A 214 -12.13 4.89 -18.29
C GLU A 214 -11.79 5.82 -19.45
N LYS A 215 -11.83 7.14 -19.22
CA LYS A 215 -11.45 8.13 -20.25
C LYS A 215 -10.01 7.93 -20.75
N ASN A 216 -9.06 7.77 -19.83
CA ASN A 216 -7.65 7.63 -20.20
C ASN A 216 -7.36 6.29 -20.91
N PHE A 217 -7.92 5.18 -20.44
CA PHE A 217 -7.73 3.88 -21.08
C PHE A 217 -8.44 3.79 -22.42
N ASN A 218 -9.67 4.29 -22.55
CA ASN A 218 -10.39 4.31 -23.82
C ASN A 218 -9.65 5.15 -24.87
N SER A 219 -9.03 6.27 -24.47
CA SER A 219 -8.20 7.06 -25.40
C SER A 219 -6.97 6.31 -25.90
N VAL A 220 -6.34 5.49 -25.05
CA VAL A 220 -5.20 4.65 -25.43
C VAL A 220 -5.65 3.51 -26.34
N LEU A 221 -6.73 2.82 -25.99
CA LEU A 221 -7.30 1.73 -26.77
C LEU A 221 -7.82 2.19 -28.14
N ALA A 222 -8.32 3.43 -28.25
CA ALA A 222 -8.75 4.00 -29.53
C ALA A 222 -7.58 4.31 -30.48
N GLN A 223 -6.39 4.59 -29.95
CA GLN A 223 -5.19 4.86 -30.74
C GLN A 223 -4.55 3.57 -31.27
N GLU A 224 -4.70 2.46 -30.55
CA GLU A 224 -4.21 1.15 -31.00
C GLU A 224 -5.31 0.36 -31.72
N LYS A 225 -5.21 0.24 -33.05
CA LYS A 225 -5.97 -0.76 -33.83
C LYS A 225 -5.49 -2.20 -33.50
N VAL A 226 -5.63 -2.66 -32.26
CA VAL A 226 -5.21 -4.01 -31.85
C VAL A 226 -6.42 -4.81 -31.37
N LYS A 227 -6.67 -5.92 -32.08
CA LYS A 227 -7.71 -6.92 -31.78
C LYS A 227 -7.29 -7.85 -30.63
N ASN A 228 -8.29 -8.17 -29.80
CA ASN A 228 -8.63 -9.48 -29.22
C ASN A 228 -7.74 -10.10 -28.11
N LYS A 229 -7.92 -9.61 -26.88
CA LYS A 229 -8.28 -10.38 -25.65
C LYS A 229 -8.41 -9.42 -24.46
N ILE A 230 -7.49 -8.46 -24.37
CA ILE A 230 -7.47 -7.40 -23.35
C ILE A 230 -8.72 -6.51 -23.49
N ILE A 231 -9.13 -6.18 -24.72
CA ILE A 231 -10.37 -5.41 -24.98
C ILE A 231 -11.61 -6.14 -24.48
N ILE A 232 -11.66 -7.48 -24.56
CA ILE A 232 -12.81 -8.27 -24.10
C ILE A 232 -12.86 -8.25 -22.57
N GLU A 233 -11.72 -8.47 -21.89
CA GLU A 233 -11.67 -8.43 -20.43
C GLU A 233 -11.96 -7.04 -19.85
N TYR A 234 -11.53 -5.98 -20.56
CA TYR A 234 -11.87 -4.59 -20.25
C TYR A 234 -13.35 -4.30 -20.51
N SER A 235 -13.87 -4.64 -21.69
CA SER A 235 -15.28 -4.47 -22.07
C SER A 235 -16.21 -5.16 -21.07
N ASP A 236 -15.89 -6.39 -20.64
CA ASP A 236 -16.70 -7.15 -19.67
C ASP A 236 -16.62 -6.52 -18.27
N TYR A 237 -15.47 -5.97 -17.88
CA TYR A 237 -15.34 -5.25 -16.62
C TYR A 237 -16.16 -3.94 -16.62
N TYR A 238 -16.14 -3.18 -17.72
CA TYR A 238 -16.89 -1.93 -17.87
C TYR A 238 -18.37 -2.15 -18.26
N GLY A 239 -18.76 -3.33 -18.74
CA GLY A 239 -20.16 -3.71 -18.94
C GLY A 239 -20.86 -4.15 -17.64
N ALA A 240 -20.10 -4.56 -16.63
CA ALA A 240 -20.62 -4.98 -15.33
C ALA A 240 -21.20 -3.81 -14.52
N GLY A 241 -22.28 -4.07 -13.78
CA GLY A 241 -22.87 -3.11 -12.85
C GLY A 241 -21.90 -2.70 -11.73
N VAL A 242 -22.09 -1.51 -11.15
CA VAL A 242 -21.18 -0.92 -10.13
C VAL A 242 -20.85 -1.90 -9.00
N VAL A 243 -21.84 -2.66 -8.53
CA VAL A 243 -21.66 -3.67 -7.46
C VAL A 243 -20.72 -4.79 -7.90
N GLN A 244 -20.90 -5.34 -9.10
CA GLN A 244 -20.02 -6.37 -9.65
C GLN A 244 -18.59 -5.86 -9.85
N ARG A 245 -18.42 -4.61 -10.28
CA ARG A 245 -17.08 -3.99 -10.37
C ARG A 245 -16.41 -3.89 -9.00
N ILE A 246 -17.14 -3.43 -7.97
CA ILE A 246 -16.62 -3.35 -6.60
C ILE A 246 -16.23 -4.75 -6.08
N LEU A 247 -17.08 -5.76 -6.30
CA LEU A 247 -16.80 -7.13 -5.90
C LEU A 247 -15.59 -7.71 -6.65
N LYS A 248 -15.54 -7.56 -7.98
CA LYS A 248 -14.41 -7.99 -8.82
C LYS A 248 -13.11 -7.33 -8.39
N LEU A 249 -13.13 -6.04 -8.07
CA LEU A 249 -11.96 -5.36 -7.51
C LEU A 249 -11.55 -5.89 -6.14
N SER A 250 -12.52 -6.11 -5.25
CA SER A 250 -12.23 -6.60 -3.90
C SER A 250 -11.57 -7.97 -3.96
N VAL A 251 -12.05 -8.86 -4.83
CA VAL A 251 -11.48 -10.20 -5.04
C VAL A 251 -10.12 -10.13 -5.71
N THR A 252 -9.97 -9.39 -6.80
CA THR A 252 -8.68 -9.32 -7.54
C THR A 252 -7.56 -8.69 -6.70
N ARG A 253 -7.85 -7.76 -5.79
CA ARG A 253 -6.82 -7.03 -5.02
C ARG A 253 -6.22 -7.79 -3.85
N TRP A 254 -6.81 -8.90 -3.43
CA TRP A 254 -6.23 -9.70 -2.35
C TRP A 254 -5.05 -10.47 -2.92
N VAL A 255 -3.95 -10.57 -2.20
CA VAL A 255 -2.83 -11.42 -2.60
C VAL A 255 -3.10 -12.79 -2.00
N GLY A 256 -3.29 -13.80 -2.84
CA GLY A 256 -3.68 -15.13 -2.43
C GLY A 256 -2.80 -16.23 -3.03
N MET A 257 -3.33 -17.45 -2.99
CA MET A 257 -2.64 -18.65 -3.48
C MET A 257 -2.48 -18.65 -5.00
N GLU A 258 -3.18 -17.81 -5.75
CA GLU A 258 -3.04 -17.68 -7.21
C GLU A 258 -1.62 -17.33 -7.64
N GLY A 259 -0.91 -16.51 -6.86
CA GLY A 259 0.50 -16.22 -7.13
C GLY A 259 1.34 -17.48 -7.02
N ILE A 260 1.05 -18.32 -6.03
CA ILE A 260 1.76 -19.59 -5.82
C ILE A 260 1.40 -20.59 -6.93
N MET A 261 0.11 -20.69 -7.29
CA MET A 261 -0.37 -21.50 -8.41
C MET A 261 0.34 -21.15 -9.71
N GLY A 262 0.55 -19.86 -9.97
CA GLY A 262 1.31 -19.40 -11.13
C GLY A 262 2.78 -19.79 -11.15
N VAL A 263 3.37 -20.10 -9.99
CA VAL A 263 4.78 -20.51 -9.86
C VAL A 263 4.95 -22.02 -9.89
N VAL A 264 3.96 -22.80 -9.45
CA VAL A 264 4.07 -24.27 -9.42
C VAL A 264 4.46 -24.91 -10.77
N PRO A 265 3.91 -24.51 -11.92
CA PRO A 265 4.33 -25.08 -13.21
C PRO A 265 5.69 -24.55 -13.67
N PHE A 266 6.26 -23.56 -12.99
CA PHE A 266 7.55 -22.97 -13.33
C PHE A 266 8.70 -23.71 -12.64
N GLU A 267 9.67 -24.18 -13.42
CA GLU A 267 10.90 -24.80 -12.92
C GLU A 267 11.80 -23.76 -12.23
N GLY A 268 11.47 -23.49 -10.96
CA GLY A 268 12.16 -22.53 -10.12
C GLY A 268 13.61 -22.93 -9.84
N ASN A 269 14.50 -21.94 -9.80
CA ASN A 269 15.90 -22.12 -9.41
C ASN A 269 16.47 -20.80 -8.86
N MET A 270 17.66 -20.88 -8.25
CA MET A 270 18.31 -19.70 -7.64
C MET A 270 18.61 -18.59 -8.66
N GLN A 271 18.94 -18.93 -9.91
CA GLN A 271 19.21 -17.94 -10.96
C GLN A 271 17.94 -17.15 -11.32
N SER A 272 16.81 -17.84 -11.51
CA SER A 272 15.51 -17.22 -11.75
C SER A 272 15.07 -16.35 -10.57
N PHE A 273 15.31 -16.81 -9.33
CA PHE A 273 15.03 -16.04 -8.13
C PHE A 273 15.87 -14.75 -8.06
N GLN A 274 17.18 -14.83 -8.33
CA GLN A 274 18.05 -13.65 -8.38
C GLN A 274 17.63 -12.68 -9.48
N ALA A 275 17.29 -13.20 -10.67
CA ALA A 275 16.80 -12.40 -11.78
C ALA A 275 15.50 -11.66 -11.41
N ALA A 276 14.58 -12.33 -10.69
CA ALA A 276 13.35 -11.72 -10.18
C ALA A 276 13.64 -10.67 -9.09
N LEU A 277 14.59 -10.94 -8.18
CA LEU A 277 14.97 -10.05 -7.09
C LEU A 277 15.55 -8.73 -7.59
N PHE A 278 16.39 -8.79 -8.63
CA PHE A 278 17.04 -7.63 -9.23
C PHE A 278 16.30 -7.05 -10.44
N ASP A 279 15.09 -7.52 -10.74
CA ASP A 279 14.29 -6.95 -11.82
C ASP A 279 13.80 -5.55 -11.43
N ILE A 280 14.15 -4.57 -12.27
CA ILE A 280 13.70 -3.19 -12.15
C ILE A 280 12.69 -2.96 -13.27
N ASN A 281 11.44 -2.62 -12.93
CA ASN A 281 10.47 -2.29 -13.96
C ASN A 281 10.98 -1.12 -14.79
N GLN A 282 10.97 -1.35 -16.09
CA GLN A 282 11.16 -0.32 -17.08
C GLN A 282 9.78 0.06 -17.65
N PRO A 283 9.59 1.31 -18.11
CA PRO A 283 8.30 1.78 -18.61
C PRO A 283 7.71 0.87 -19.72
N ASN A 284 8.54 0.21 -20.52
CA ASN A 284 8.07 -0.65 -21.63
C ASN A 284 8.31 -2.14 -21.39
N ARG A 285 8.41 -2.55 -20.13
CA ARG A 285 8.77 -3.92 -19.77
C ARG A 285 7.92 -4.40 -18.59
N ALA A 286 7.13 -5.43 -18.82
CA ALA A 286 6.41 -6.14 -17.76
C ALA A 286 7.39 -6.66 -16.69
N ALA A 287 6.89 -6.87 -15.46
CA ALA A 287 7.70 -7.43 -14.39
C ALA A 287 8.17 -8.86 -14.75
N TYR A 288 9.29 -9.29 -14.17
CA TYR A 288 9.86 -10.62 -14.38
C TYR A 288 8.82 -11.71 -14.12
N PHE A 289 8.02 -11.56 -13.07
CA PHE A 289 6.97 -12.50 -12.73
C PHE A 289 5.97 -12.69 -13.87
N ASP A 290 5.44 -11.60 -14.43
CA ASP A 290 4.49 -11.67 -15.54
C ASP A 290 5.15 -12.21 -16.82
N ARG A 291 6.40 -11.84 -17.09
CA ARG A 291 7.11 -12.19 -18.34
C ARG A 291 7.62 -13.61 -18.39
N VAL A 292 8.25 -14.07 -17.31
CA VAL A 292 9.04 -15.30 -17.31
C VAL A 292 8.31 -16.40 -16.57
N VAL A 293 7.68 -16.08 -15.43
CA VAL A 293 7.02 -17.08 -14.59
C VAL A 293 5.61 -17.38 -15.13
N LEU A 294 4.75 -16.36 -15.22
CA LEU A 294 3.39 -16.55 -15.68
C LEU A 294 3.26 -16.65 -17.20
N LYS A 295 4.15 -16.00 -17.97
CA LYS A 295 3.95 -15.73 -19.42
C LYS A 295 2.57 -15.10 -19.68
N SER A 296 2.22 -14.14 -18.83
CA SER A 296 0.90 -13.51 -18.78
C SER A 296 0.59 -12.73 -20.07
N PRO A 297 -0.69 -12.61 -20.48
CA PRO A 297 -1.08 -11.70 -21.58
C PRO A 297 -0.65 -10.23 -21.36
N TYR A 298 -0.29 -9.85 -20.13
CA TYR A 298 0.30 -8.55 -19.82
C TYR A 298 1.73 -8.36 -20.37
N THR A 299 2.39 -9.41 -20.85
CA THR A 299 3.68 -9.27 -21.57
C THR A 299 3.51 -8.58 -22.91
N ASP A 300 2.37 -8.87 -23.55
CA ASP A 300 2.03 -8.43 -24.89
C ASP A 300 1.09 -7.23 -24.86
N SER A 301 0.78 -6.69 -23.67
CA SER A 301 0.04 -5.43 -23.51
C SER A 301 0.94 -4.23 -23.87
N ASN A 302 1.32 -4.21 -25.14
CA ASN A 302 1.61 -3.13 -26.07
C ASN A 302 2.36 -1.88 -25.59
N LYS A 303 3.55 -1.72 -26.19
CA LYS A 303 4.12 -0.45 -26.70
C LYS A 303 4.16 0.74 -25.73
N GLY A 304 4.23 0.49 -24.43
CA GLY A 304 4.55 1.54 -23.47
C GLY A 304 3.42 2.53 -23.21
N LEU A 305 2.18 2.08 -23.10
CA LEU A 305 1.07 2.97 -22.72
C LEU A 305 0.34 2.51 -21.46
N ILE A 306 0.25 1.20 -21.24
CA ILE A 306 -0.45 0.59 -20.11
C ILE A 306 0.52 -0.27 -19.30
N GLN A 307 0.48 -0.14 -17.96
CA GLN A 307 1.31 -0.94 -17.07
C GLN A 307 0.45 -1.66 -16.03
N PHE A 308 0.07 -2.90 -16.35
CA PHE A 308 -0.51 -3.85 -15.41
C PHE A 308 0.47 -4.99 -15.15
N GLY A 309 0.28 -5.65 -14.02
CA GLY A 309 1.02 -6.84 -13.65
C GLY A 309 0.30 -7.57 -12.54
N SER A 310 0.50 -8.89 -12.50
CA SER A 310 -0.02 -9.74 -11.45
C SER A 310 0.74 -9.48 -10.14
N LEU A 311 0.07 -9.71 -9.01
CA LEU A 311 0.64 -9.51 -7.67
C LEU A 311 0.92 -10.88 -7.04
N PRO A 312 2.09 -11.50 -7.27
CA PRO A 312 2.39 -12.85 -6.77
C PRO A 312 2.32 -12.99 -5.25
N GLY A 313 2.62 -11.91 -4.53
CA GLY A 313 2.87 -11.98 -3.10
C GLY A 313 4.24 -12.55 -2.75
N PRO A 314 4.63 -12.46 -1.48
CA PRO A 314 5.98 -12.81 -1.06
C PRO A 314 6.22 -14.33 -1.09
N ILE A 315 5.23 -15.17 -0.76
CA ILE A 315 5.39 -16.64 -0.76
C ILE A 315 5.65 -17.14 -2.17
N ALA A 316 4.84 -16.71 -3.14
CA ALA A 316 5.04 -17.04 -4.55
C ALA A 316 6.40 -16.55 -5.05
N PHE A 317 6.79 -15.32 -4.70
CA PHE A 317 8.10 -14.79 -5.08
C PHE A 317 9.26 -15.65 -4.59
N PHE A 318 9.28 -16.05 -3.31
CA PHE A 318 10.33 -16.94 -2.81
C PHE A 318 10.24 -18.36 -3.39
N SER A 319 9.04 -18.79 -3.82
CA SER A 319 8.84 -20.09 -4.48
C SER A 319 9.53 -20.16 -5.85
N ILE A 320 9.81 -19.03 -6.51
CA ILE A 320 10.61 -18.97 -7.76
C ILE A 320 11.99 -19.62 -7.57
N SER A 321 12.50 -19.67 -6.35
CA SER A 321 13.80 -20.29 -6.05
C SER A 321 13.81 -21.82 -6.14
N GLY A 322 12.63 -22.47 -6.11
CA GLY A 322 12.50 -23.92 -5.98
C GLY A 322 12.86 -24.48 -4.60
N SER A 323 13.16 -23.63 -3.59
CA SER A 323 13.61 -24.06 -2.26
C SER A 323 12.64 -23.67 -1.15
N MET A 324 12.11 -24.67 -0.44
CA MET A 324 11.26 -24.46 0.75
C MET A 324 11.99 -23.71 1.87
N PHE A 325 13.29 -23.92 2.02
CA PHE A 325 14.09 -23.18 3.01
C PHE A 325 14.10 -21.68 2.69
N ILE A 326 14.24 -21.31 1.41
CA ILE A 326 14.21 -19.90 0.98
C ILE A 326 12.82 -19.29 1.20
N ILE A 327 11.75 -20.04 0.94
CA ILE A 327 10.38 -19.61 1.26
C ILE A 327 10.25 -19.33 2.77
N PHE A 328 10.64 -20.29 3.60
CA PHE A 328 10.54 -20.17 5.06
C PHE A 328 11.36 -18.97 5.59
N ALA A 329 12.65 -18.93 5.26
CA ALA A 329 13.58 -17.93 5.75
C ALA A 329 13.25 -16.53 5.20
N GLY A 330 12.90 -16.44 3.92
CA GLY A 330 12.53 -15.18 3.28
C GLY A 330 11.26 -14.56 3.88
N ILE A 331 10.24 -15.38 4.13
CA ILE A 331 9.01 -14.91 4.77
C ILE A 331 9.25 -14.51 6.23
N ALA A 332 9.96 -15.34 7.00
CA ALA A 332 10.33 -15.00 8.37
C ALA A 332 11.10 -13.66 8.42
N PHE A 333 12.05 -13.47 7.50
CA PHE A 333 12.82 -12.23 7.38
C PHE A 333 11.93 -11.01 7.07
N LEU A 334 11.01 -11.10 6.12
CA LEU A 334 10.09 -10.00 5.80
C LEU A 334 9.17 -9.67 6.99
N THR A 335 8.67 -10.66 7.71
CA THR A 335 7.87 -10.45 8.92
C THR A 335 8.68 -9.76 10.02
N VAL A 336 9.93 -10.16 10.24
CA VAL A 336 10.82 -9.50 11.20
C VAL A 336 11.11 -8.06 10.78
N ILE A 337 11.40 -7.79 9.51
CA ILE A 337 11.58 -6.41 9.03
C ILE A 337 10.32 -5.59 9.29
N GLY A 338 9.14 -6.13 8.98
CA GLY A 338 7.86 -5.45 9.18
C GLY A 338 7.68 -5.00 10.63
N GLY A 339 7.86 -5.93 11.58
CA GLY A 339 7.79 -5.61 13.01
C GLY A 339 8.90 -4.68 13.48
N ALA A 340 10.13 -4.86 12.99
CA ALA A 340 11.26 -4.01 13.36
C ALA A 340 11.04 -2.55 12.93
N VAL A 341 10.51 -2.31 11.74
CA VAL A 341 10.19 -0.95 11.24
C VAL A 341 9.11 -0.29 12.10
N GLU A 342 8.09 -1.04 12.53
CA GLU A 342 7.07 -0.53 13.45
C GLU A 342 7.67 -0.17 14.82
N ILE A 343 8.53 -1.03 15.39
CA ILE A 343 9.25 -0.76 16.64
C ILE A 343 10.12 0.50 16.50
N CYS A 344 10.88 0.62 15.42
CA CYS A 344 11.71 1.79 15.14
C CYS A 344 10.86 3.05 15.02
N CYS A 345 9.71 2.98 14.33
CA CYS A 345 8.76 4.09 14.22
C CYS A 345 8.26 4.54 15.60
N TRP A 346 7.89 3.59 16.46
CA TRP A 346 7.51 3.88 17.83
C TRP A 346 8.64 4.54 18.60
N TRP A 347 9.87 4.04 18.51
CA TRP A 347 11.02 4.62 19.22
C TRP A 347 11.36 6.03 18.79
N LEU A 348 11.32 6.31 17.49
CA LEU A 348 11.65 7.61 16.94
C LEU A 348 10.55 8.65 17.20
N THR A 349 9.28 8.27 17.15
CA THR A 349 8.19 9.26 17.15
C THR A 349 7.32 9.25 18.39
N LYS A 350 7.30 8.14 19.13
CA LYS A 350 6.35 7.85 20.23
C LYS A 350 4.90 8.15 19.87
N ASN A 351 4.59 8.10 18.57
CA ASN A 351 3.32 8.49 18.00
C ASN A 351 2.56 7.22 17.59
N PRO A 352 1.47 6.86 18.30
CA PRO A 352 0.71 5.66 17.98
C PRO A 352 -0.01 5.77 16.64
N PHE A 353 -0.42 6.97 16.23
CA PHE A 353 -1.02 7.18 14.91
C PHE A 353 0.01 6.93 13.80
N MET A 354 1.24 7.41 13.99
CA MET A 354 2.33 7.14 13.04
C MET A 354 2.66 5.66 12.97
N SER A 355 2.74 4.99 14.12
CA SER A 355 3.06 3.54 14.18
C SER A 355 1.98 2.73 13.44
N SER A 356 0.70 3.05 13.66
CA SER A 356 -0.40 2.40 12.93
C SER A 356 -0.36 2.64 11.41
N LEU A 357 -0.08 3.87 10.98
CA LEU A 357 0.05 4.21 9.56
C LEU A 357 1.22 3.46 8.93
N VAL A 358 2.37 3.45 9.60
CA VAL A 358 3.58 2.76 9.15
C VAL A 358 3.34 1.26 9.08
N GLY A 359 2.81 0.63 10.12
CA GLY A 359 2.51 -0.80 10.14
C GLY A 359 1.58 -1.21 8.99
N ALA A 360 0.50 -0.46 8.76
CA ALA A 360 -0.43 -0.73 7.66
C ALA A 360 0.24 -0.61 6.28
N ASN A 361 1.05 0.42 6.05
CA ASN A 361 1.72 0.61 4.76
C ASN A 361 2.86 -0.39 4.53
N VAL A 362 3.62 -0.74 5.57
CA VAL A 362 4.66 -1.76 5.48
C VAL A 362 4.03 -3.13 5.21
N GLY A 363 2.91 -3.47 5.86
CA GLY A 363 2.14 -4.68 5.56
C GLY A 363 1.65 -4.73 4.11
N LEU A 364 1.11 -3.62 3.60
CA LEU A 364 0.75 -3.51 2.17
C LEU A 364 1.97 -3.68 1.25
N GLY A 365 3.11 -3.10 1.61
CA GLY A 365 4.36 -3.23 0.88
C GLY A 365 4.88 -4.68 0.84
N ILE A 366 4.78 -5.41 1.96
CA ILE A 366 5.13 -6.83 2.06
C ILE A 366 4.20 -7.68 1.18
N ASN A 367 2.89 -7.40 1.19
CA ASN A 367 1.94 -8.09 0.33
C ASN A 367 2.26 -7.88 -1.16
N GLN A 368 2.77 -6.70 -1.52
CA GLN A 368 3.17 -6.38 -2.90
C GLN A 368 4.65 -6.71 -3.20
N PHE A 369 5.38 -7.29 -2.24
CA PHE A 369 6.83 -7.50 -2.34
C PHE A 369 7.21 -8.28 -3.60
N GLY A 370 6.45 -9.34 -3.92
CA GLY A 370 6.75 -10.20 -5.06
C GLY A 370 6.65 -9.52 -6.42
N TYR A 371 5.99 -8.36 -6.51
CA TYR A 371 5.99 -7.57 -7.74
C TYR A 371 7.31 -6.80 -7.89
N GLN A 372 7.81 -6.15 -6.82
CA GLN A 372 8.99 -5.27 -6.86
C GLN A 372 9.78 -5.23 -5.54
N PRO A 373 10.61 -6.24 -5.26
CA PRO A 373 11.37 -6.35 -4.02
C PRO A 373 12.24 -5.12 -3.70
N LEU A 374 13.03 -4.65 -4.68
CA LEU A 374 13.94 -3.52 -4.47
C LEU A 374 13.21 -2.22 -4.16
N LYS A 375 12.03 -2.00 -4.74
CA LYS A 375 11.23 -0.81 -4.44
C LYS A 375 10.68 -0.82 -3.02
N PHE A 376 10.37 -1.99 -2.49
CA PHE A 376 9.97 -2.13 -1.08
C PHE A 376 11.11 -1.72 -0.15
N PHE A 377 12.34 -2.19 -0.37
CA PHE A 377 13.48 -1.77 0.46
C PHE A 377 13.79 -0.27 0.32
N ALA A 378 13.74 0.28 -0.89
CA ALA A 378 13.90 1.72 -1.10
C ALA A 378 12.82 2.52 -0.34
N PHE A 379 11.57 2.05 -0.34
CA PHE A 379 10.48 2.64 0.44
C PHE A 379 10.80 2.63 1.94
N LEU A 380 11.34 1.53 2.49
CA LEU A 380 11.72 1.46 3.90
C LEU A 380 12.83 2.47 4.28
N ILE A 381 13.84 2.63 3.42
CA ILE A 381 14.93 3.59 3.65
C ILE A 381 14.37 5.01 3.71
N VAL A 382 13.57 5.41 2.71
CA VAL A 382 12.96 6.74 2.67
C VAL A 382 12.04 6.94 3.88
N LEU A 383 11.29 5.91 4.28
CA LEU A 383 10.46 5.96 5.48
C LEU A 383 11.29 6.24 6.75
N LEU A 384 12.36 5.46 7.00
CA LEU A 384 13.21 5.63 8.18
C LEU A 384 13.89 7.00 8.22
N PHE A 385 14.31 7.52 7.07
CA PHE A 385 14.84 8.88 6.96
C PHE A 385 13.82 9.93 7.41
N ASN A 386 12.57 9.82 6.97
CA ASN A 386 11.51 10.76 7.35
C ASN A 386 11.13 10.67 8.83
N LEU A 387 11.10 9.45 9.40
CA LEU A 387 10.89 9.27 10.83
C LEU A 387 12.02 9.89 11.66
N SER A 388 13.26 9.84 11.14
CA SER A 388 14.41 10.48 11.76
C SER A 388 14.28 12.02 11.77
N ILE A 389 13.80 12.62 10.67
CA ILE A 389 13.52 14.07 10.62
C ILE A 389 12.49 14.46 11.71
N ILE A 390 11.39 13.70 11.82
CA ILE A 390 10.37 13.96 12.85
C ILE A 390 10.96 13.85 14.26
N TYR A 391 11.77 12.82 14.50
CA TYR A 391 12.47 12.64 15.78
C TYR A 391 13.33 13.86 16.15
N PHE A 392 14.12 14.39 15.20
CA PHE A 392 14.94 15.57 15.46
C PHE A 392 14.10 16.83 15.72
N ILE A 393 13.00 17.02 14.97
CA ILE A 393 12.07 18.15 15.20
C ILE A 393 11.47 18.08 16.60
N GLN A 394 11.05 16.89 17.05
CA GLN A 394 10.41 16.70 18.37
C GLN A 394 11.38 16.83 19.54
N ARG A 395 12.69 16.60 19.33
CA ARG A 395 13.71 16.70 20.38
C ARG A 395 14.37 18.07 20.48
N LYS A 396 14.24 18.92 19.46
CA LYS A 396 14.75 20.28 19.53
C LYS A 396 14.07 21.00 20.69
N LYS A 397 14.83 21.30 21.76
CA LYS A 397 14.35 22.16 22.82
C LYS A 397 14.25 23.56 22.23
N ASP A 398 13.04 24.08 22.11
CA ASP A 398 12.85 25.49 21.88
C ASP A 398 13.33 26.20 23.16
N ILE A 399 14.47 26.88 23.08
CA ILE A 399 14.90 27.81 24.12
C ILE A 399 13.90 28.95 24.04
N LEU A 400 12.91 28.93 24.93
CA LEU A 400 12.05 30.09 25.17
C LEU A 400 12.95 31.19 25.71
N HIS A 401 13.28 32.16 24.87
CA HIS A 401 13.82 33.45 25.29
C HIS A 401 12.68 34.36 25.76
#